data_AF-A0AAV1GLA2-F1
#
_entry.id   AF-A0AAV1GLA2-F1
#
_cell.length_a   1.000
_cell.length_b   1.000
_cell.length_c   1.000
_cell.angle_alpha   90.00
_cell.angle_beta   90.00
_cell.angle_gamma   90.00
#
_symmetry.space_group_name_H-M   'P 1'
#
loop_
_entity.id
_entity.type
_entity.pdbx_description
1 polymer ?
#
loop_
_entity_poly.entity_id
_entity_poly.type
_entity_poly.pdbx_seq_one_letter_code
_entity_poly.pdbx_strand_id
1 'polypeptide(L)'
;MSRCLRGRPLASQQESLFATEEGKPISRLQLSAHLCLLCQSCWLLPEYNSTHSPRIGTATTASSIVPVSTLKATGRWSRSAFE
;
A
#
# COMPACT_ATOMS: atom_id res chain seq x y z
N MET A 1 7.23 -3.52 -11.24
CA MET A 1 7.10 -4.89 -10.66
C MET A 1 8.31 -5.80 -10.94
N SER A 2 9.01 -5.61 -12.05
CA SER A 2 10.15 -6.45 -12.46
C SER A 2 11.38 -6.41 -11.53
N ARG A 3 11.55 -5.42 -10.65
CA ARG A 3 12.69 -5.38 -9.71
C ARG A 3 12.50 -6.33 -8.51
N CYS A 4 11.31 -6.38 -7.92
CA CYS A 4 11.00 -7.30 -6.81
C CYS A 4 11.02 -8.78 -7.27
N LEU A 5 10.48 -9.05 -8.47
CA LEU A 5 10.49 -10.40 -9.05
C LEU A 5 11.90 -10.87 -9.44
N ARG A 6 12.80 -9.97 -9.85
CA ARG A 6 14.21 -10.30 -10.12
C ARG A 6 14.97 -10.76 -8.89
N GLY A 7 14.57 -10.29 -7.69
CA GLY A 7 15.16 -10.74 -6.42
C GLY A 7 14.63 -12.10 -5.96
N ARG A 8 13.59 -12.65 -6.61
CA ARG A 8 12.98 -13.95 -6.29
C ARG A 8 12.68 -14.77 -7.55
N PRO A 9 13.71 -15.20 -8.30
CA PRO A 9 13.53 -15.94 -9.54
C PRO A 9 12.88 -17.33 -9.35
N LEU A 10 12.88 -17.86 -8.12
CA LEU A 10 12.34 -19.18 -7.77
C LEU A 10 11.04 -19.11 -6.94
N ALA A 11 10.48 -17.93 -6.68
CA ALA A 11 9.25 -17.82 -5.89
C ALA A 11 8.08 -18.48 -6.63
N SER A 12 7.40 -19.40 -5.96
CA SER A 12 6.20 -20.02 -6.48
C SER A 12 5.04 -19.01 -6.55
N GLN A 13 4.04 -19.26 -7.40
CA GLN A 13 2.84 -18.41 -7.48
C GLN A 13 2.03 -18.37 -6.17
N GLN A 14 2.29 -19.30 -5.26
CA GLN A 14 1.62 -19.43 -3.97
C GLN A 14 2.33 -18.65 -2.85
N GLU A 15 3.56 -18.17 -3.09
CA GLU A 15 4.31 -17.37 -2.14
C GLU A 15 3.88 -15.90 -2.16
N SER A 16 3.96 -15.26 -0.99
CA SER A 16 3.74 -13.82 -0.89
C SER A 16 4.79 -13.06 -1.69
N LEU A 17 4.33 -12.10 -2.50
CA LEU A 17 5.21 -11.22 -3.29
C LEU A 17 6.17 -10.41 -2.40
N PHE A 18 5.69 -10.03 -1.22
CA PHE A 18 6.49 -9.37 -0.19
C PHE A 18 6.63 -10.31 1.00
N ALA A 19 7.87 -10.75 1.23
CA ALA A 19 8.19 -11.65 2.31
C ALA A 19 9.56 -11.31 2.88
N THR A 20 9.76 -11.71 4.14
CA THR A 20 11.03 -11.59 4.84
C THR A 20 12.09 -12.51 4.21
N GLU A 21 13.34 -12.38 4.64
CA GLU A 21 14.44 -13.25 4.21
C GLU A 21 14.13 -14.73 4.50
N GLU A 22 13.37 -15.01 5.56
CA GLU A 22 12.92 -16.36 5.92
C GLU A 22 11.72 -16.85 5.09
N GLY A 23 11.30 -16.10 4.06
CA GLY A 23 10.20 -16.48 3.17
C GLY A 23 8.79 -16.23 3.72
N LYS A 24 8.66 -15.65 4.93
CA LYS A 24 7.36 -15.40 5.54
C LYS A 24 6.74 -14.09 5.02
N PRO A 25 5.41 -14.00 4.84
CA PRO A 25 4.76 -12.75 4.46
C PRO A 25 5.12 -11.61 5.42
N ILE A 26 5.31 -10.40 4.88
CA ILE A 26 5.54 -9.23 5.73
C ILE A 26 4.33 -8.95 6.63
N SER A 27 4.59 -8.66 7.89
CA SER A 27 3.55 -8.29 8.86
C SER A 27 3.12 -6.83 8.70
N ARG A 28 1.95 -6.49 9.26
CA ARG A 28 1.49 -5.10 9.34
C ARG A 28 2.46 -4.20 10.11
N LEU A 29 3.09 -4.73 11.15
CA LEU A 29 4.08 -3.99 11.95
C LEU A 29 5.32 -3.63 11.11
N GLN A 30 5.85 -4.60 10.36
CA GLN A 30 6.98 -4.37 9.45
C GLN A 30 6.62 -3.35 8.38
N LEU A 31 5.44 -3.46 7.75
CA LEU A 31 4.97 -2.48 6.79
C LEU A 31 4.87 -1.07 7.40
N SER A 32 4.34 -0.96 8.62
CA SER A 32 4.23 0.32 9.33
C SER A 32 5.60 0.91 9.65
N ALA A 33 6.56 0.09 10.07
CA ALA A 33 7.93 0.51 10.33
C ALA A 33 8.61 1.04 9.05
N HIS A 34 8.45 0.33 7.93
CA HIS A 34 8.95 0.79 6.63
C HIS A 34 8.32 2.11 6.19
N LEU A 35 7.01 2.29 6.40
CA LEU A 35 6.33 3.54 6.11
C LEU A 35 6.88 4.69 6.98
N CYS A 36 7.11 4.45 8.27
CA CYS A 36 7.68 5.44 9.18
C CYS A 36 9.05 5.95 8.69
N LEU A 37 9.95 5.03 8.31
CA LEU A 37 11.25 5.36 7.73
C LEU A 37 11.11 6.17 6.43
N LEU A 38 10.18 5.79 5.57
CA LEU A 38 9.90 6.52 4.33
C LEU A 38 9.42 7.94 4.62
N CYS A 39 8.45 8.11 5.53
CA CYS A 39 7.96 9.41 5.94
C CYS A 39 9.10 10.31 6.44
N GLN A 40 9.97 9.80 7.32
CA GLN A 40 11.13 10.53 7.81
C GLN A 40 12.07 10.96 6.66
N SER A 41 12.35 10.07 5.70
CA SER A 41 13.19 10.38 4.54
C SER A 41 12.59 11.44 3.61
N CYS A 42 11.27 11.60 3.64
CA CYS A 42 10.53 12.58 2.86
C CYS A 42 10.15 13.83 3.68
N TRP A 43 10.70 14.00 4.89
CA TRP A 43 10.38 15.12 5.79
C TRP A 43 8.88 15.19 6.17
N LEU A 44 8.21 14.04 6.21
CA LEU A 44 6.84 13.89 6.66
C LEU A 44 6.83 13.40 8.11
N LEU A 45 5.91 13.92 8.91
CA LEU A 45 5.70 13.50 10.29
C LEU A 45 5.02 12.13 10.33
N PRO A 46 5.67 11.06 10.83
CA PRO A 46 5.11 9.72 10.84
C PRO A 46 3.85 9.57 11.69
N GLU A 47 3.70 10.37 12.75
CA GLU A 47 2.50 10.37 13.61
C GLU A 47 1.20 10.72 12.87
N TYR A 48 1.30 11.47 11.76
CA TYR A 48 0.15 11.80 10.91
C TYR A 48 0.00 10.85 9.71
N ASN A 49 0.88 9.85 9.57
CA ASN A 49 0.91 8.96 8.43
C ASN A 49 0.76 7.49 8.87
N SER A 50 -0.35 6.88 8.46
CA SER A 50 -0.62 5.47 8.71
C SER A 50 -0.51 4.66 7.42
N THR A 51 -0.52 3.34 7.55
CA THR A 51 -0.62 2.43 6.39
C THR A 51 -1.86 2.68 5.51
N HIS A 52 -2.88 3.40 6.00
CA HIS A 52 -4.03 3.83 5.21
C HIS A 52 -3.84 5.18 4.48
N SER A 53 -2.87 6.00 4.87
CA SER A 53 -2.65 7.33 4.27
C SER A 53 -2.40 7.29 2.75
N PRO A 54 -1.60 6.35 2.19
CA PRO A 54 -1.43 6.26 0.74
C PRO A 54 -2.75 6.01 -0.01
N ARG A 55 -3.64 5.21 0.57
CA ARG A 55 -4.95 4.90 -0.01
C ARG A 55 -5.85 6.14 -0.01
N ILE A 56 -5.85 6.91 1.08
CA ILE A 56 -6.59 8.17 1.18
C ILE A 56 -6.05 9.17 0.15
N GLY A 57 -4.73 9.38 0.14
CA GLY A 57 -4.10 10.31 -0.81
C GLY A 57 -4.40 9.95 -2.26
N THR A 58 -4.32 8.66 -2.62
CA THR A 58 -4.67 8.18 -3.97
C THR A 58 -6.12 8.48 -4.32
N ALA A 59 -7.06 8.20 -3.41
CA ALA A 59 -8.47 8.49 -3.62
C ALA A 59 -8.73 9.99 -3.78
N THR A 60 -8.12 10.82 -2.93
CA THR A 60 -8.24 12.29 -2.99
C THR A 60 -7.71 12.83 -4.32
N THR A 61 -6.50 12.41 -4.74
CA THR A 61 -5.92 12.85 -6.02
C THR A 61 -6.76 12.39 -7.21
N ALA A 62 -7.20 11.14 -7.21
CA ALA A 62 -7.98 10.58 -8.31
C ALA A 62 -9.41 11.13 -8.41
N SER A 63 -9.97 11.68 -7.32
CA SER A 63 -11.32 12.27 -7.30
C SER A 63 -11.54 13.39 -8.33
N SER A 64 -10.45 14.07 -8.71
CA SER A 64 -10.49 15.15 -9.70
C SER A 64 -10.57 14.68 -11.16
N ILE A 65 -10.21 13.42 -11.45
CA ILE A 65 -10.06 12.92 -12.82
C ILE A 65 -10.79 11.60 -13.09
N VAL A 66 -11.29 10.93 -12.04
CA VAL A 66 -11.94 9.62 -12.13
C VAL A 66 -13.39 9.72 -11.67
N PRO A 67 -14.36 9.09 -12.38
CA PRO A 67 -15.73 9.00 -11.90
C PRO A 67 -15.84 8.34 -10.53
N VAL A 68 -16.79 8.83 -9.72
CA VAL A 68 -17.09 8.29 -8.38
C VAL A 68 -17.36 6.78 -8.39
N SER A 69 -18.07 6.27 -9.40
CA SER A 69 -18.35 4.84 -9.56
C SER A 69 -17.06 4.01 -9.69
N THR A 70 -16.10 4.50 -10.46
CA THR A 70 -14.79 3.87 -10.65
C THR A 70 -13.95 3.95 -9.37
N LEU A 71 -13.99 5.08 -8.64
CA LEU A 71 -13.31 5.19 -7.35
C LEU A 71 -13.89 4.24 -6.30
N LYS A 72 -15.22 4.10 -6.24
CA LYS A 72 -15.91 3.11 -5.39
C LYS A 72 -15.50 1.68 -5.72
N ALA A 73 -15.46 1.34 -7.01
CA ALA A 73 -15.07 0.01 -7.47
C ALA A 73 -13.60 -0.30 -7.13
N THR A 74 -12.68 0.61 -7.49
CA THR A 74 -11.23 0.44 -7.27
C THR A 74 -10.84 0.49 -5.80
N GLY A 75 -11.47 1.39 -5.02
CA GLY A 75 -11.32 1.45 -3.58
C GLY A 75 -11.98 0.28 -2.86
N ARG A 76 -12.94 -0.43 -3.47
CA ARG A 76 -13.79 -1.41 -2.79
C ARG A 76 -14.51 -0.78 -1.58
N TRP A 77 -15.01 0.44 -1.72
CA TRP A 77 -15.78 1.08 -0.66
C TRP A 77 -17.16 0.42 -0.53
N SER A 78 -17.57 0.12 0.70
CA SER A 78 -18.99 -0.13 0.99
C SER A 78 -19.77 1.18 0.81
N ARG A 79 -21.07 1.09 0.50
CA ARG A 79 -21.91 2.27 0.25
C ARG A 79 -21.81 3.33 1.36
N SER A 80 -21.65 2.91 2.62
CA SER A 80 -21.58 3.75 3.82
C SER A 80 -20.24 4.45 4.07
N ALA A 81 -19.17 4.08 3.37
CA ALA A 81 -17.81 4.60 3.64
C ALA A 81 -17.39 5.74 2.69
N PHE A 82 -18.29 6.17 1.80
CA PHE A 82 -18.02 7.18 0.76
C PHE A 82 -18.98 8.38 0.81
N GLU A 83 -19.95 8.38 1.73
CA GLU A 83 -20.78 9.57 1.98
C GLU A 83 -20.05 10.56 2.89
#